data_AF-A0A4V6MME2-F1
#
_entry.id   AF-A0A4V6MME2-F1
#
_cell.length_a   1.000
_cell.length_b   1.000
_cell.length_c   1.000
_cell.angle_alpha   90.00
_cell.angle_beta   90.00
_cell.angle_gamma   90.00
#
_symmetry.space_group_name_H-M   'P 1'
#
loop_
_entity.id
_entity.type
_entity.pdbx_description
1 polymer ?
#
loop_
_entity_poly.entity_id
_entity_poly.type
_entity_poly.pdbx_seq_one_letter_code
_entity_poly.pdbx_strand_id
1 'polypeptide(L)'
;MAATNGERGKYPHHYLASHPQSKSNPQESLCYPLAAYREWLQDVYMEGGKFSNYLRGKVSRGNLAPSIAQLTIAALILAQITAQ
;
A
#
# COMPACT_ATOMS: atom_id res chain seq x y z
N MET A 1 13.03 -1.28 2.50
CA MET A 1 12.05 -0.78 3.48
C MET A 1 12.66 -0.79 4.87
N ALA A 2 13.09 -1.94 5.41
CA ALA A 2 13.72 -1.98 6.75
C ALA A 2 14.92 -1.04 6.92
N ALA A 3 15.80 -0.96 5.92
CA ALA A 3 16.99 -0.10 5.96
C ALA A 3 16.71 1.41 5.97
N THR A 4 15.54 1.85 5.50
CA THR A 4 15.20 3.29 5.33
C THR A 4 14.03 3.75 6.18
N ASN A 5 13.12 2.86 6.56
CA ASN A 5 11.88 3.21 7.24
C ASN A 5 11.74 2.48 8.59
N GLY A 6 12.76 1.77 9.06
CA GLY A 6 12.76 1.10 10.37
C GLY A 6 12.41 -0.39 10.33
N GLU A 7 12.82 -1.10 11.38
CA GLU A 7 12.74 -2.55 11.46
C GLU A 7 11.31 -3.07 11.71
N ARG A 8 11.06 -4.31 11.29
CA ARG A 8 9.79 -4.98 11.57
C ARG A 8 9.71 -5.43 13.02
N GLY A 9 8.56 -5.24 13.62
CA GLY A 9 8.21 -5.75 14.94
C GLY A 9 7.19 -6.88 14.85
N LYS A 10 7.09 -7.68 15.91
CA LYS A 10 5.96 -8.62 16.10
C LYS A 10 4.81 -7.89 16.79
N TYR A 11 3.62 -7.99 16.21
CA TYR A 11 2.40 -7.41 16.75
C TYR A 11 1.31 -8.48 16.84
N PRO A 12 0.57 -8.57 17.96
CA PRO A 12 -0.52 -9.52 18.09
C PRO A 12 -1.69 -9.11 17.19
N HIS A 13 -2.16 -10.03 16.34
CA HIS A 13 -3.36 -9.88 15.53
C HIS A 13 -4.45 -10.84 16.03
N HIS A 14 -5.67 -10.33 16.12
CA HIS A 14 -6.84 -11.10 16.55
C HIS A 14 -7.91 -11.11 15.46
N TYR A 15 -8.25 -12.31 14.98
CA TYR A 15 -9.43 -12.50 14.14
C TYR A 15 -10.72 -12.43 14.97
N LEU A 16 -11.81 -11.98 14.37
CA LEU A 16 -13.14 -12.03 15.01
C LEU A 16 -13.55 -13.48 15.28
N ALA A 17 -14.31 -13.72 16.35
CA ALA A 17 -14.73 -15.07 16.77
C ALA A 17 -15.52 -15.84 15.68
N SER A 18 -16.18 -15.14 14.77
CA SER A 18 -16.88 -15.73 13.61
C SER A 18 -15.94 -16.33 12.56
N HIS A 19 -14.66 -15.98 12.57
CA HIS A 19 -13.68 -16.46 11.59
C HIS A 19 -13.06 -17.77 12.07
N PRO A 20 -12.91 -18.79 11.19
CA PRO A 20 -12.28 -20.07 11.54
C PRO A 20 -10.89 -19.91 12.18
N GLN A 21 -10.12 -18.90 11.77
CA GLN A 21 -8.78 -18.59 12.25
C GLN A 21 -8.76 -18.04 13.69
N SER A 22 -9.91 -17.68 14.27
CA SER A 22 -9.97 -17.16 15.64
C SER A 22 -9.57 -18.18 16.71
N LYS A 23 -9.67 -19.48 16.41
CA LYS A 23 -9.24 -20.57 17.29
C LYS A 23 -7.74 -20.56 17.60
N SER A 24 -6.93 -19.88 16.77
CA SER A 24 -5.48 -19.75 16.96
C SER A 24 -5.08 -18.32 17.35
N ASN A 25 -6.01 -17.48 17.79
CA ASN A 25 -5.67 -16.16 18.32
C ASN A 25 -4.93 -16.26 19.66
N PRO A 26 -3.98 -15.34 19.94
CA PRO A 26 -3.43 -14.35 19.01
C PRO A 26 -2.50 -14.98 17.98
N GLN A 27 -2.48 -14.42 16.77
CA GLN A 27 -1.45 -14.73 15.78
C GLN A 27 -0.41 -13.61 15.75
N GLU A 28 0.87 -13.94 15.90
CA GLU A 28 1.95 -12.97 15.78
C GLU A 28 2.16 -12.57 14.31
N SER A 29 2.00 -11.28 14.01
CA SER A 29 2.28 -10.74 12.68
C SER A 29 3.58 -9.93 12.70
N LEU A 30 4.45 -10.17 11.72
CA LEU A 30 5.69 -9.42 11.56
C LEU A 30 5.41 -8.19 10.67
N CYS A 31 5.10 -7.07 11.31
CA CYS A 31 4.69 -5.83 10.63
C CYS A 31 5.76 -4.75 10.70
N TYR A 32 5.78 -3.86 9.71
CA TYR A 32 6.48 -2.60 9.85
C TYR A 32 5.67 -1.63 10.72
N PRO A 33 6.33 -0.70 11.43
CA PRO A 33 5.64 0.39 12.12
C PRO A 33 4.70 1.14 11.17
N LEU A 34 3.58 1.65 11.68
CA LEU A 34 2.57 2.28 10.83
C LEU A 34 3.10 3.54 10.12
N ALA A 35 3.88 4.37 10.83
CA ALA A 35 4.49 5.57 10.27
C ALA A 35 5.44 5.22 9.12
N ALA A 36 6.34 4.27 9.36
CA ALA A 36 7.26 3.72 8.38
C ALA A 36 6.59 3.23 7.10
N TYR A 37 5.48 2.49 7.25
CA TYR A 37 4.71 2.00 6.13
C TYR A 37 4.06 3.14 5.34
N ARG A 38 3.52 4.15 6.02
CA ARG A 38 2.88 5.30 5.38
C ARG A 38 3.87 6.13 4.55
N GLU A 39 5.05 6.40 5.10
CA GLU A 39 6.14 7.08 4.38
C GLU A 39 6.56 6.27 3.16
N TRP A 40 6.78 4.96 3.31
CA TRP A 40 7.13 4.11 2.17
C TRP A 40 6.03 4.07 1.09
N LEU A 41 4.77 4.00 1.52
CA LEU A 41 3.63 3.99 0.60
C LEU A 41 3.60 5.28 -0.21
N GLN A 42 3.80 6.42 0.45
CA GLN A 42 3.80 7.72 -0.20
C GLN A 42 5.01 7.87 -1.14
N ASP A 43 6.22 7.84 -0.60
CA ASP A 43 7.43 8.23 -1.32
C ASP A 43 7.82 7.20 -2.39
N VAL A 44 7.72 5.91 -2.06
CA VAL A 44 8.25 4.85 -2.93
C VAL A 44 7.15 4.27 -3.82
N TYR A 45 5.96 4.04 -3.26
CA TYR A 45 4.91 3.38 -4.01
C TYR A 45 4.12 4.36 -4.87
N MET A 46 3.61 5.44 -4.29
CA MET A 46 2.81 6.45 -4.99
C MET A 46 3.70 7.32 -5.88
N GLU A 47 4.64 8.06 -5.29
CA GLU A 47 5.48 9.04 -6.00
C GLU A 47 6.63 8.39 -6.77
N GLY A 48 7.27 7.36 -6.19
CA GLY A 48 8.36 6.61 -6.79
C GLY A 48 7.98 5.74 -8.00
N GLY A 49 6.75 5.87 -8.50
CA GLY A 49 6.31 5.32 -9.78
C GLY A 49 5.87 3.86 -9.76
N LYS A 50 5.93 3.14 -8.63
CA LYS A 50 5.42 1.76 -8.56
C LYS A 50 3.92 1.68 -8.83
N PHE A 51 3.16 2.63 -8.30
CA PHE A 51 1.72 2.72 -8.53
C PHE A 51 1.39 2.96 -10.01
N SER A 52 2.05 3.93 -10.64
CA SER A 52 1.89 4.19 -12.08
C SER A 52 2.26 2.97 -12.93
N ASN A 53 3.34 2.27 -12.58
CA ASN A 53 3.75 1.04 -13.28
C ASN A 53 2.74 -0.10 -13.10
N TYR A 54 2.18 -0.25 -11.90
CA TYR A 54 1.11 -1.21 -11.63
C TYR A 54 -0.12 -0.95 -12.51
N LEU A 55 -0.56 0.31 -12.62
CA LEU A 55 -1.69 0.69 -13.47
C LEU A 55 -1.40 0.48 -14.95
N ARG A 56 -0.21 0.85 -15.44
CA ARG A 56 0.23 0.53 -16.82
C ARG A 56 0.17 -0.98 -17.10
N GLY A 57 0.59 -1.79 -16.14
CA GLY A 57 0.47 -3.25 -16.24
C GLY A 57 -0.97 -3.78 -16.21
N LYS A 58 -1.94 -3.03 -15.65
CA LYS A 58 -3.37 -3.39 -15.77
C LYS A 58 -3.93 -3.00 -17.13
N VAL A 59 -3.50 -1.86 -17.67
CA VAL A 59 -3.84 -1.42 -19.03
C VAL A 59 -3.33 -2.40 -20.08
N SER A 60 -2.06 -2.82 -20.00
CA SER A 60 -1.48 -3.75 -20.97
C SER A 60 -2.18 -5.12 -20.99
N ARG A 61 -2.77 -5.53 -19.87
CA ARG A 61 -3.56 -6.77 -19.76
C ARG A 61 -5.03 -6.62 -20.13
N GLY A 62 -5.47 -5.42 -20.54
CA GLY A 62 -6.87 -5.14 -20.87
C GLY A 62 -7.80 -5.07 -19.65
N ASN A 63 -7.27 -5.10 -18.43
CA ASN A 63 -8.07 -5.05 -17.19
C ASN A 63 -8.51 -3.63 -16.84
N LEU A 64 -7.94 -2.61 -17.49
CA LEU A 64 -8.19 -1.21 -17.19
C LEU A 64 -8.05 -0.37 -18.47
N ALA A 65 -8.97 0.56 -18.69
CA ALA A 65 -8.87 1.50 -19.81
C ALA A 65 -7.70 2.50 -19.60
N PRO A 66 -6.92 2.83 -20.64
CA PRO A 66 -5.82 3.78 -20.54
C PRO A 66 -6.23 5.15 -19.95
N SER A 67 -7.40 5.67 -20.34
CA SER A 67 -7.92 6.95 -19.86
C SER A 67 -8.15 6.96 -18.35
N ILE A 68 -8.70 5.87 -17.80
CA ILE A 68 -8.93 5.73 -16.35
C ILE A 68 -7.62 5.65 -15.60
N ALA A 69 -6.63 4.92 -16.12
CA ALA A 69 -5.30 4.86 -15.51
C ALA A 69 -4.64 6.26 -15.47
N GLN A 70 -4.75 7.03 -16.55
CA GLN A 70 -4.19 8.38 -16.63
C GLN A 70 -4.88 9.35 -15.67
N LEU A 71 -6.22 9.33 -15.60
CA LEU A 71 -6.99 10.15 -14.65
C LEU A 71 -6.64 9.80 -13.20
N THR A 72 -6.49 8.51 -12.88
CA THR A 72 -6.14 8.05 -11.53
C THR A 72 -4.75 8.52 -11.11
N ILE A 73 -3.77 8.41 -12.01
CA ILE A 73 -2.39 8.88 -11.77
C ILE A 73 -2.39 10.40 -11.55
N ALA A 74 -3.08 11.15 -12.42
CA ALA A 74 -3.17 12.61 -12.27
C ALA A 74 -3.84 13.01 -10.95
N ALA A 75 -4.96 12.39 -10.59
CA ALA A 75 -5.70 12.74 -9.38
C ALA A 75 -4.95 12.41 -8.08
N LEU A 76 -4.17 11.32 -8.04
CA LEU A 76 -3.57 10.85 -6.80
C LEU A 76 -2.10 11.24 -6.63
N ILE A 77 -1.36 11.45 -7.71
CA ILE A 77 0.07 11.80 -7.66
C ILE A 77 0.30 13.29 -7.91
N LEU A 78 -0.41 13.91 -8.85
CA LEU A 78 -0.20 15.33 -9.18
C LEU A 78 -0.92 16.29 -8.21
N ALA A 79 -2.03 15.87 -7.60
CA ALA A 79 -2.83 16.72 -6.70
C ALA A 79 -2.14 17.06 -5.37
N GLN A 80 -1.02 16.42 -5.03
CA GLN A 80 -0.33 16.65 -3.76
C GLN A 80 0.53 17.92 -3.72
N ILE A 81 0.73 18.61 -4.85
CA ILE A 81 1.44 19.92 -4.90
C ILE A 81 0.51 21.09 -4.49
N THR A 82 -0.81 20.89 -4.41
CA THR A 82 -1.79 21.92 -4.03
C THR A 82 -2.40 21.67 -2.65
N ALA A 83 -1.56 21.42 -1.65
CA ALA A 83 -1.95 21.75 -0.27
C ALA A 83 -1.63 23.24 -0.05
N GLN A 84 -2.64 24.10 -0.26
CA GLN A 84 -2.62 25.49 0.24
C GLN A 84 -2.95 25.51 1.74
#